data_AF-A0A9D8KYH1-F1
#
_entry.id   AF-A0A9D8KYH1-F1
#
_cell.length_a   1.000
_cell.length_b   1.000
_cell.length_c   1.000
_cell.angle_alpha   90.00
_cell.angle_beta   90.00
_cell.angle_gamma   90.00
#
_symmetry.space_group_name_H-M   'P 1'
#
loop_
_entity.id
_entity.type
_entity.pdbx_description
1 polymer ?
#
loop_
_entity_poly.entity_id
_entity_poly.type
_entity_poly.pdbx_seq_one_letter_code
_entity_poly.pdbx_strand_id
1 'polypeptide(L)'
;MAVVVLTGGALAASYLWAPRAPQAVVPAATPLGWRAQVELLAGDGVEGDVVGPGAQSRFSDPWGVAMDAGGTLYVADAGDNNRILYRWLDGDFHLLAGSGEGFADGRGAAAAFNTPSGIALD
;
A
#
# COMPACT_ATOMS: atom_id res chain seq x y z
N MET A 1 -14.35 -37.10 63.25
CA MET A 1 -15.48 -36.69 62.38
C MET A 1 -15.32 -35.29 61.78
N ALA A 2 -14.64 -34.33 62.42
CA ALA A 2 -14.48 -32.97 61.90
C ALA A 2 -13.68 -32.87 60.57
N VAL A 3 -12.64 -33.69 60.40
CA VAL A 3 -11.79 -33.66 59.18
C VAL A 3 -12.57 -34.08 57.93
N VAL A 4 -13.38 -35.15 58.02
CA VAL A 4 -14.15 -35.68 56.88
C VAL A 4 -15.20 -34.68 56.37
N VAL A 5 -15.83 -33.92 57.28
CA VAL A 5 -16.81 -32.89 56.93
C VAL A 5 -16.13 -31.70 56.22
N LEU A 6 -14.96 -31.29 56.70
CA LEU A 6 -14.19 -30.20 56.08
C LEU A 6 -13.69 -30.58 54.68
N THR A 7 -13.20 -31.81 54.49
CA THR A 7 -12.75 -32.27 53.18
C THR A 7 -13.91 -32.42 52.20
N GLY A 8 -15.04 -32.98 52.65
CA GLY A 8 -16.25 -33.09 51.82
C GLY A 8 -16.82 -31.74 51.39
N GLY A 9 -16.83 -30.76 52.31
CA GLY A 9 -17.26 -29.38 52.02
C GLY A 9 -16.34 -28.66 51.03
N ALA A 10 -15.02 -28.80 51.17
CA ALA A 10 -14.05 -28.21 50.24
C ALA A 10 -14.17 -28.82 48.84
N LEU A 11 -14.39 -30.14 48.75
CA LEU A 11 -14.61 -30.82 47.48
C LEU A 11 -15.91 -30.34 46.81
N ALA A 12 -17.01 -30.26 47.55
CA ALA A 12 -18.29 -29.72 47.04
C ALA A 12 -18.16 -28.26 46.58
N ALA A 13 -17.41 -27.43 47.30
CA ALA A 13 -17.15 -26.05 46.92
C ALA A 13 -16.40 -25.95 45.57
N SER A 14 -15.50 -26.89 45.26
CA SER A 14 -14.80 -26.92 43.97
C SER A 14 -15.72 -27.27 42.79
N TYR A 15 -16.82 -28.00 43.03
CA TYR A 15 -17.84 -28.29 42.02
C TYR A 15 -18.91 -27.19 41.87
N LEU A 16 -19.07 -26.33 42.88
CA LEU A 16 -20.06 -25.24 42.88
C LEU A 16 -19.44 -23.88 42.47
N TRP A 17 -18.12 -23.74 42.60
CA TRP A 17 -17.37 -22.58 42.14
C TRP A 17 -16.61 -22.93 40.85
N ALA A 18 -17.30 -22.87 39.71
CA ALA A 18 -16.62 -22.76 38.42
C ALA A 18 -16.39 -21.27 38.13
N PRO A 19 -15.14 -20.77 38.08
CA PRO A 19 -14.92 -19.40 37.61
C PRO A 19 -15.46 -19.30 36.19
N ARG A 20 -16.41 -18.38 35.97
CA ARG A 20 -16.85 -18.09 34.60
C ARG A 20 -15.61 -17.60 33.85
N ALA A 21 -15.20 -18.35 32.83
CA ALA A 21 -14.20 -17.87 31.90
C ALA A 21 -14.66 -16.48 31.40
N PRO A 22 -13.76 -15.48 31.31
CA PRO A 22 -14.08 -14.24 30.64
C PRO A 22 -14.67 -14.58 29.27
N GLN A 23 -15.77 -13.94 28.90
CA GLN A 23 -16.26 -14.09 27.53
C GLN A 23 -15.13 -13.68 26.60
N ALA A 24 -14.81 -14.55 25.63
CA ALA A 24 -13.88 -14.18 24.59
C ALA A 24 -14.43 -12.93 23.90
N VAL A 25 -13.66 -11.84 23.94
CA VAL A 25 -13.98 -10.64 23.17
C VAL A 25 -13.72 -11.02 21.71
N VAL A 26 -14.77 -11.45 21.02
CA VAL A 26 -14.70 -11.70 19.58
C VAL A 26 -14.57 -10.34 18.91
N PRO A 27 -13.52 -10.08 18.13
CA PRO A 27 -13.42 -8.85 17.35
C PRO A 27 -14.68 -8.67 16.49
N ALA A 28 -15.17 -7.44 16.38
CA ALA A 28 -16.27 -7.15 15.47
C ALA A 28 -15.89 -7.63 14.06
N ALA A 29 -16.80 -8.36 13.40
CA ALA A 29 -16.59 -8.80 12.03
C ALA A 29 -16.36 -7.57 11.14
N THR A 30 -15.36 -7.63 10.25
CA THR A 30 -15.13 -6.58 9.26
C THR A 30 -16.39 -6.43 8.41
N PRO A 31 -17.03 -5.25 8.37
CA PRO A 31 -18.19 -5.04 7.52
C PRO A 31 -17.78 -5.24 6.06
N LEU A 32 -18.27 -6.31 5.44
CA LEU A 32 -18.20 -6.50 4.00
C LEU A 32 -19.33 -5.66 3.37
N GLY A 33 -19.00 -4.80 2.41
CA GLY A 33 -19.92 -3.80 1.86
C GLY A 33 -19.25 -2.58 1.21
N TRP A 34 -17.93 -2.57 1.13
CA TRP A 34 -17.16 -1.56 0.41
C TRP A 34 -17.58 -1.56 -1.06
N ARG A 35 -18.17 -0.45 -1.52
CA ARG A 35 -18.37 -0.21 -2.95
C ARG A 35 -17.09 0.42 -3.47
N ALA A 36 -16.26 -0.37 -4.16
CA ALA A 36 -15.09 0.17 -4.83
C ALA A 36 -15.55 1.13 -5.93
N GLN A 37 -14.92 2.31 -5.98
CA GLN A 37 -15.00 3.22 -7.11
C GLN A 37 -13.64 3.21 -7.80
N VAL A 38 -13.65 3.12 -9.13
CA VAL A 38 -12.44 3.14 -9.96
C VAL A 38 -12.55 4.35 -10.85
N GLU A 39 -11.50 5.16 -10.88
CA GLU A 39 -11.37 6.32 -11.76
C GLU A 39 -10.04 6.23 -12.51
N LEU A 40 -10.04 6.72 -13.75
CA LEU A 40 -8.82 6.84 -14.54
C LEU A 40 -8.01 8.05 -14.05
N LEU A 41 -6.90 7.79 -13.37
CA LEU A 41 -6.01 8.85 -12.90
C LEU A 41 -5.02 9.31 -13.99
N ALA A 42 -4.53 8.35 -14.78
CA ALA A 42 -3.45 8.55 -15.73
C ALA A 42 -3.51 7.53 -16.88
N GLY A 43 -3.03 7.93 -18.06
CA GLY A 43 -2.94 7.05 -19.22
C GLY A 43 -4.10 7.21 -20.20
N ASP A 44 -3.81 7.13 -21.50
CA ASP A 44 -4.82 7.01 -22.56
C ASP A 44 -4.95 5.56 -23.09
N GLY A 45 -4.22 4.62 -22.51
CA GLY A 45 -4.19 3.21 -22.90
C GLY A 45 -3.28 2.89 -24.09
N VAL A 46 -2.50 3.87 -24.58
CA VAL A 46 -1.51 3.69 -25.64
C VAL A 46 -0.11 3.82 -25.05
N GLU A 47 0.76 2.86 -25.38
CA GLU A 47 2.17 2.94 -25.04
C GLU A 47 2.82 4.19 -25.64
N GLY A 48 3.69 4.84 -24.87
CA GLY A 48 4.50 5.97 -25.35
C GLY A 48 5.09 6.80 -24.21
N ASP A 49 5.63 7.96 -24.55
CA ASP A 49 6.42 8.80 -23.66
C ASP A 49 5.81 10.19 -23.40
N VAL A 50 4.56 10.41 -23.81
CA VAL A 50 3.86 11.70 -23.67
C VAL A 50 3.69 12.07 -22.20
N VAL A 51 4.20 13.25 -21.82
CA VAL A 51 4.09 13.82 -20.47
C VAL A 51 3.18 15.04 -20.52
N GLY A 52 2.18 15.10 -19.64
CA GLY A 52 1.23 16.21 -19.58
C GLY A 52 0.05 15.89 -18.65
N PRO A 53 -1.18 16.34 -18.96
CA PRO A 53 -2.36 16.00 -18.18
C PRO A 53 -2.52 14.49 -17.99
N GLY A 54 -2.95 14.05 -16.80
CA GLY A 54 -3.03 12.63 -16.44
C GLY A 54 -3.68 11.76 -17.51
N ALA A 55 -4.90 12.10 -17.94
CA ALA A 55 -5.65 11.34 -18.95
C ALA A 55 -5.07 11.37 -20.38
N GLN A 56 -4.05 12.21 -20.63
CA GLN A 56 -3.38 12.33 -21.93
C GLN A 56 -1.91 11.87 -21.87
N SER A 57 -1.41 11.55 -20.68
CA SER A 57 -0.06 11.04 -20.50
C SER A 57 0.04 9.60 -21.01
N ARG A 58 1.22 9.22 -21.49
CA ARG A 58 1.53 7.87 -21.92
C ARG A 58 2.71 7.32 -21.15
N PHE A 59 2.66 6.03 -20.95
CA PHE A 59 3.65 5.24 -20.22
C PHE A 59 4.04 4.06 -21.12
N SER A 60 5.24 3.53 -20.94
CA SER A 60 5.63 2.28 -21.61
C SER A 60 5.24 1.13 -20.71
N ASP A 61 5.87 1.03 -19.53
CA ASP A 61 5.61 -0.02 -18.55
C ASP A 61 5.61 0.54 -17.12
N PRO A 62 4.52 1.16 -16.63
CA PRO A 62 4.48 1.77 -15.31
C PRO A 62 4.39 0.70 -14.21
N TRP A 63 5.53 0.28 -13.66
CA TRP A 63 5.62 -0.86 -12.74
C TRP A 63 5.48 -0.50 -11.26
N GLY A 64 5.95 0.68 -10.86
CA GLY A 64 5.99 1.09 -9.46
C GLY A 64 5.29 2.43 -9.24
N VAL A 65 4.55 2.54 -8.14
CA VAL A 65 3.97 3.82 -7.71
C VAL A 65 4.18 4.07 -6.22
N ALA A 66 4.37 5.32 -5.84
CA ALA A 66 4.39 5.77 -4.45
C ALA A 66 3.71 7.14 -4.35
N MET A 67 3.11 7.46 -3.20
CA MET A 67 2.44 8.73 -3.00
C MET A 67 2.90 9.35 -1.69
N ASP A 68 3.25 10.63 -1.71
CA ASP A 68 3.66 11.36 -0.52
C ASP A 68 2.45 11.83 0.32
N ALA A 69 2.71 12.37 1.51
CA ALA A 69 1.67 12.90 2.39
C ALA A 69 0.97 14.16 1.84
N GLY A 70 1.55 14.82 0.84
CA GLY A 70 0.97 15.97 0.14
C GLY A 70 0.06 15.57 -1.03
N GLY A 71 0.01 14.27 -1.39
CA GLY A 71 -0.77 13.75 -2.51
C GLY A 71 -0.03 13.77 -3.85
N THR A 72 1.29 14.00 -3.87
CA THR A 72 2.10 13.83 -5.09
C THR A 72 2.25 12.36 -5.38
N LEU A 73 1.84 11.92 -6.58
CA LEU A 73 2.03 10.56 -7.05
C LEU A 73 3.34 10.47 -7.82
N TYR A 74 4.16 9.48 -7.52
CA TYR A 74 5.38 9.13 -8.24
C TYR A 74 5.16 7.83 -8.99
N VAL A 75 5.66 7.75 -10.22
CA VAL A 75 5.53 6.58 -11.10
C VAL A 75 6.90 6.21 -11.65
N ALA A 76 7.28 4.95 -11.47
CA ALA A 76 8.39 4.31 -12.16
C ALA A 76 7.87 3.81 -13.52
N ASP A 77 8.16 4.58 -14.57
CA ASP A 77 7.78 4.30 -15.95
C ASP A 77 8.93 3.56 -16.64
N ALA A 78 8.84 2.23 -16.57
CA ALA A 78 9.84 1.29 -17.07
C ALA A 78 9.68 1.05 -18.57
N GLY A 79 10.09 -0.12 -19.04
CA GLY A 79 10.06 -0.48 -20.46
C GLY A 79 11.02 0.38 -21.26
N ASP A 80 10.55 0.92 -22.38
CA ASP A 80 11.39 1.76 -23.26
C ASP A 80 11.65 3.15 -22.67
N ASN A 81 10.81 3.62 -21.75
CA ASN A 81 10.89 5.00 -21.22
C ASN A 81 11.98 5.20 -20.15
N ASN A 82 12.29 4.18 -19.33
CA ASN A 82 13.35 4.18 -18.32
C ASN A 82 13.44 5.48 -17.48
N ARG A 83 12.32 5.90 -16.89
CA ARG A 83 12.21 7.20 -16.21
C ARG A 83 11.33 7.15 -14.96
N ILE A 84 11.49 8.16 -14.11
CA ILE A 84 10.61 8.42 -12.98
C ILE A 84 9.82 9.68 -13.27
N LEU A 85 8.50 9.59 -13.18
CA LEU A 85 7.56 10.70 -13.31
C LEU A 85 6.95 11.04 -11.95
N TYR A 86 6.46 12.27 -11.80
CA TYR A 86 5.58 12.64 -10.70
C TYR A 86 4.38 13.41 -11.20
N ARG A 87 3.25 13.30 -10.50
CA ARG A 87 2.01 14.05 -10.75
C ARG A 87 1.66 14.89 -9.53
N TRP A 88 1.55 16.20 -9.73
CA TRP A 88 1.17 17.13 -8.69
C TRP A 88 -0.37 17.22 -8.53
N LEU A 89 -0.84 18.09 -7.64
CA LEU A 89 -2.26 18.32 -7.38
C LEU A 89 -2.98 19.05 -8.53
N ASP A 90 -2.25 19.63 -9.48
CA ASP A 90 -2.80 20.20 -10.73
C ASP A 90 -3.27 19.11 -11.71
N GLY A 91 -2.77 17.89 -11.52
CA GLY A 91 -3.13 16.71 -12.28
C GLY A 91 -2.24 16.41 -13.47
N ASP A 92 -1.17 17.17 -13.63
CA ASP A 92 -0.19 17.01 -14.70
C ASP A 92 0.98 16.15 -14.24
N PHE A 93 1.49 15.32 -15.14
CA PHE A 93 2.74 14.61 -14.96
C PHE A 93 3.93 15.46 -15.39
N HIS A 94 5.05 15.24 -14.72
CA HIS A 94 6.33 15.85 -15.00
C HIS A 94 7.46 14.82 -14.88
N LEU A 95 8.52 15.00 -15.67
CA LEU A 95 9.74 14.21 -15.53
C LEU A 95 10.43 14.57 -14.20
N LEU A 96 10.57 13.58 -13.32
CA LEU A 96 11.42 13.72 -12.15
C LEU A 96 12.87 13.42 -12.51
N ALA A 97 13.12 12.26 -13.13
CA ALA A 97 14.45 11.78 -13.46
C ALA A 97 14.45 10.74 -14.59
N GLY A 98 15.60 10.57 -15.25
CA GLY A 98 15.80 9.56 -16.30
C GLY A 98 16.09 10.17 -17.67
N SER A 99 17.04 9.57 -18.38
CA SER A 99 17.48 9.94 -19.74
C SER A 99 17.34 8.80 -20.73
N GLY A 100 16.76 7.68 -20.31
CA GLY A 100 16.74 6.41 -21.05
C GLY A 100 17.48 5.31 -20.30
N GLU A 101 17.65 4.18 -20.98
CA GLU A 101 18.27 2.99 -20.42
C GLU A 101 19.72 3.23 -20.01
N GLY A 102 20.09 2.94 -18.76
CA GLY A 102 21.47 3.01 -18.30
C GLY A 102 21.65 3.00 -16.79
N PHE A 103 22.85 3.35 -16.35
CA PHE A 103 23.28 3.31 -14.95
C PHE A 103 24.01 4.61 -14.53
N ALA A 104 23.80 5.69 -15.28
CA ALA A 104 24.45 6.96 -15.00
C ALA A 104 23.79 7.63 -13.79
N ASP A 105 24.61 8.01 -12.82
CA ASP A 105 24.16 8.91 -11.76
C ASP A 105 24.00 10.34 -12.29
N GLY A 106 23.15 11.11 -11.63
CA GLY A 106 22.94 12.51 -11.98
C GLY A 106 21.70 13.08 -11.32
N ARG A 107 21.49 14.39 -11.49
CA ARG A 107 20.27 15.06 -11.05
C ARG A 107 19.24 15.06 -12.17
N GLY A 108 18.04 14.57 -11.87
CA GLY A 108 16.89 14.63 -12.77
C GLY A 108 17.17 13.94 -14.11
N ALA A 109 16.99 14.67 -15.22
CA ALA A 109 17.20 14.12 -16.57
C ALA A 109 18.67 13.75 -16.88
N ALA A 110 19.63 14.03 -16.00
CA ALA A 110 21.00 13.54 -16.15
C ALA A 110 21.20 12.10 -15.64
N ALA A 111 20.29 11.59 -14.81
CA ALA A 111 20.32 10.20 -14.36
C ALA A 111 19.84 9.25 -15.47
N ALA A 112 20.29 8.01 -15.46
CA ALA A 112 19.79 6.94 -16.32
C ALA A 112 19.39 5.73 -15.46
N PHE A 113 18.35 5.03 -15.87
CA PHE A 113 17.82 3.87 -15.18
C PHE A 113 17.77 2.69 -16.14
N ASN A 114 17.84 1.47 -15.64
CA ASN A 114 17.53 0.28 -16.42
C ASN A 114 16.34 -0.41 -15.79
N THR A 115 15.19 -0.29 -16.45
CA THR A 115 13.92 -0.91 -16.05
C THR A 115 13.55 -0.63 -14.57
N PRO A 116 13.34 0.66 -14.18
CA PRO A 116 13.00 0.99 -12.81
C PRO A 116 11.66 0.36 -12.41
N SER A 117 11.68 -0.58 -11.47
CA SER A 117 10.53 -1.44 -11.17
C SER A 117 9.78 -1.11 -9.88
N GLY A 118 10.48 -0.52 -8.92
CA GLY A 118 9.95 -0.20 -7.61
C GLY A 118 10.37 1.19 -7.19
N ILE A 119 9.49 1.86 -6.47
CA ILE A 119 9.75 3.17 -5.87
C ILE A 119 9.14 3.20 -4.47
N ALA A 120 9.86 3.79 -3.54
CA ALA A 120 9.42 4.02 -2.17
C ALA A 120 9.85 5.41 -1.73
N LEU A 121 9.12 5.96 -0.78
CA LEU A 121 9.46 7.21 -0.10
C LEU A 121 9.96 6.85 1.29
N ASP A 122 10.92 7.63 1.79
CA ASP A 122 11.45 7.52 3.17
C ASP A 122 10.55 8.30 4.15
#